data_AF-A0A352S360-F1
#
_entry.id   AF-A0A352S360-F1
#
_cell.length_a   1.000
_cell.length_b   1.000
_cell.length_c   1.000
_cell.angle_alpha   90.00
_cell.angle_beta   90.00
_cell.angle_gamma   90.00
#
_symmetry.space_group_name_H-M   'P 1'
#
loop_
_entity.id
_entity.type
_entity.pdbx_description
1 polymer ?
#
loop_
_entity_poly.entity_id
_entity_poly.type
_entity_poly.pdbx_seq_one_letter_code
_entity_poly.pdbx_strand_id
1 'polypeptide(L)'
;FNESLRRRVALLKGLDASVLDRVYDERLRLSPGAENMLQTIQALGLHTLLVSGGFVHFTDKLKPRLKLDFTRANTLEIVDGKLTGNVVGEIVNADVKARTVREVCEQIGADPSQAIVMGDGSNDLKMMAVAGLSVAFRAKPVVRAQASVAFNHVGLDGLLNLFPH
;
A
#
# COMPACT_ATOMS: atom_id res chain seq x y z
N PHE A 1 -1.77 16.64 -2.18
CA PHE A 1 -0.87 15.48 -1.89
C PHE A 1 0.47 15.60 -2.62
N ASN A 2 0.48 15.69 -3.96
CA ASN A 2 1.69 15.68 -4.77
C ASN A 2 2.74 16.73 -4.34
N GLU A 3 2.33 17.98 -4.15
CA GLU A 3 3.23 19.04 -3.67
C GLU A 3 3.81 18.74 -2.28
N SER A 4 2.98 18.24 -1.36
CA SER A 4 3.42 17.85 -0.02
C SER A 4 4.42 16.69 -0.06
N LEU A 5 4.24 15.73 -0.98
CA LEU A 5 5.23 14.67 -1.20
C LEU A 5 6.53 15.26 -1.74
N ARG A 6 6.49 16.07 -2.80
CA ARG A 6 7.68 16.71 -3.38
C ARG A 6 8.46 17.52 -2.34
N ARG A 7 7.78 18.32 -1.52
CA ARG A 7 8.41 19.09 -0.44
C ARG A 7 9.10 18.19 0.59
N ARG A 8 8.46 17.09 1.03
CA ARG A 8 9.07 16.14 1.98
C ARG A 8 10.26 15.40 1.38
N VAL A 9 10.18 15.02 0.10
CA VAL A 9 11.28 14.33 -0.59
C VAL A 9 12.46 15.28 -0.83
N ALA A 10 12.22 16.55 -1.12
CA ALA A 10 13.27 17.56 -1.28
C ALA A 10 14.15 17.70 -0.03
N LEU A 11 13.59 17.48 1.17
CA LEU A 11 14.35 17.47 2.44
C LEU A 11 15.35 16.32 2.56
N LEU A 12 15.24 15.30 1.70
CA LEU A 12 16.13 14.12 1.71
C LEU A 12 17.35 14.30 0.79
N LYS A 13 17.44 15.44 0.06
CA LYS A 13 18.50 15.69 -0.92
C LYS A 13 19.89 15.56 -0.29
N GLY A 14 20.77 14.82 -0.96
CA GLY A 14 22.16 14.63 -0.59
C GLY A 14 22.42 13.49 0.41
N LEU A 15 21.37 12.89 0.97
CA LEU A 15 21.50 11.69 1.80
C LEU A 15 21.97 10.50 0.96
N ASP A 16 22.81 9.66 1.56
CA ASP A 16 23.22 8.39 0.99
C ASP A 16 22.01 7.44 0.89
N ALA A 17 21.84 6.77 -0.25
CA ALA A 17 20.72 5.89 -0.51
C ALA A 17 20.67 4.66 0.43
N SER A 18 21.80 4.26 1.02
CA SER A 18 21.88 3.19 2.04
C SER A 18 21.06 3.50 3.30
N VAL A 19 20.66 4.75 3.52
CA VAL A 19 19.70 5.08 4.59
C VAL A 19 18.37 4.36 4.40
N LEU A 20 17.96 4.10 3.16
CA LEU A 20 16.71 3.40 2.86
C LEU A 20 16.79 1.94 3.32
N ASP A 21 17.93 1.27 3.10
CA ASP A 21 18.19 -0.09 3.56
C ASP A 21 18.14 -0.16 5.09
N ARG A 22 18.82 0.76 5.79
CA ARG A 22 18.78 0.83 7.25
C ARG A 22 17.36 1.02 7.79
N VAL A 23 16.56 1.87 7.16
CA VAL A 23 15.15 2.06 7.55
C VAL A 23 14.35 0.78 7.33
N TYR A 24 14.60 0.04 6.23
CA TYR A 24 13.96 -1.24 5.98
C TYR A 24 14.30 -2.26 7.08
N ASP A 25 15.59 -2.44 7.40
CA ASP A 25 16.04 -3.47 8.32
C ASP A 25 15.67 -3.14 9.78
N GLU A 26 15.85 -1.89 10.19
CA GLU A 26 15.73 -1.51 11.60
C GLU A 26 14.30 -1.08 11.99
N ARG A 27 13.56 -0.44 11.08
CA ARG A 27 12.31 0.26 11.42
C ARG A 27 11.07 -0.37 10.82
N LEU A 28 11.17 -1.08 9.71
CA LEU A 28 10.00 -1.68 9.09
C LEU A 28 9.47 -2.82 9.97
N ARG A 29 8.18 -2.73 10.32
CA ARG A 29 7.43 -3.75 11.03
C ARG A 29 6.13 -3.99 10.30
N LEU A 30 5.78 -5.25 10.11
CA LEU A 30 4.49 -5.62 9.54
C LEU A 30 3.39 -5.30 10.54
N SER A 31 2.23 -4.89 10.03
CA SER A 31 1.06 -4.70 10.88
C SER A 31 0.65 -6.04 11.51
N PRO A 32 0.11 -6.05 12.75
CA PRO A 32 -0.34 -7.28 13.39
C PRO A 32 -1.29 -8.06 12.48
N GLY A 33 -1.09 -9.36 12.36
CA GLY A 33 -1.91 -10.23 11.51
C GLY A 33 -1.62 -10.18 10.01
N ALA A 34 -0.72 -9.30 9.54
CA ALA A 34 -0.44 -9.15 8.11
C ALA A 34 0.02 -10.47 7.45
N GLU A 35 0.98 -11.16 8.07
CA GLU A 35 1.54 -12.40 7.51
C GLU A 35 0.49 -13.52 7.48
N ASN A 36 -0.26 -13.70 8.57
CA ASN A 36 -1.33 -14.69 8.66
C ASN A 36 -2.44 -14.44 7.62
N MET A 37 -2.86 -13.17 7.49
CA MET A 37 -3.83 -12.77 6.47
C MET A 37 -3.32 -13.09 5.07
N LEU A 38 -2.12 -12.61 4.72
CA LEU A 38 -1.55 -12.79 3.39
C LEU A 38 -1.36 -14.26 3.03
N GLN A 39 -0.79 -15.06 3.93
CA GLN A 39 -0.61 -16.50 3.73
C GLN A 39 -1.95 -17.20 3.49
N THR A 40 -2.97 -16.88 4.27
CA THR A 40 -4.29 -17.50 4.15
C THR A 40 -4.97 -17.12 2.83
N ILE A 41 -5.02 -15.84 2.47
CA ILE A 41 -5.69 -15.42 1.22
C ILE A 41 -4.94 -15.92 -0.02
N GLN A 42 -3.61 -15.99 0.02
CA GLN A 42 -2.80 -16.55 -1.06
C GLN A 42 -3.06 -18.05 -1.22
N ALA A 43 -3.18 -18.79 -0.11
CA ALA A 43 -3.54 -20.22 -0.16
C ALA A 43 -4.95 -20.47 -0.72
N LEU A 44 -5.87 -19.50 -0.57
CA LEU A 44 -7.20 -19.50 -1.17
C LEU A 44 -7.22 -19.01 -2.63
N GLY A 45 -6.06 -18.64 -3.20
CA GLY A 45 -5.94 -18.21 -4.58
C GLY A 45 -6.28 -16.74 -4.84
N LEU A 46 -6.39 -15.90 -3.80
CA LEU A 46 -6.56 -14.46 -3.99
C LEU A 46 -5.24 -13.82 -4.44
N HIS A 47 -5.33 -12.93 -5.41
CA HIS A 47 -4.21 -12.07 -5.82
C HIS A 47 -4.03 -10.90 -4.84
N THR A 48 -2.78 -10.52 -4.64
CA THR A 48 -2.36 -9.52 -3.66
C THR A 48 -1.71 -8.30 -4.32
N LEU A 49 -2.19 -7.12 -3.93
CA LEU A 49 -1.70 -5.83 -4.44
C LEU A 49 -1.34 -4.89 -3.28
N LEU A 50 -0.10 -4.39 -3.27
CA LEU A 50 0.33 -3.34 -2.36
C LEU A 50 0.46 -1.99 -3.08
N VAL A 51 -0.46 -1.06 -2.81
CA VAL A 51 -0.45 0.31 -3.35
C VAL A 51 -0.03 1.32 -2.28
N SER A 52 1.21 1.80 -2.36
CA SER A 52 1.83 2.65 -1.35
C SER A 52 2.08 4.08 -1.82
N GLY A 53 1.84 5.05 -0.93
CA GLY A 53 2.36 6.41 -1.10
C GLY A 53 3.84 6.55 -0.69
N GLY A 54 4.45 5.47 -0.20
CA GLY A 54 5.88 5.37 0.07
C GLY A 54 6.70 5.14 -1.21
N PHE A 55 7.78 4.38 -1.10
CA PHE A 55 8.78 4.28 -2.16
C PHE A 55 9.03 2.86 -2.65
N VAL A 56 9.33 2.74 -3.96
CA VAL A 56 9.61 1.47 -4.67
C VAL A 56 10.66 0.63 -3.96
N HIS A 57 11.72 1.26 -3.43
CA HIS A 57 12.77 0.59 -2.65
C HIS A 57 12.22 -0.33 -1.55
N PHE A 58 11.17 0.09 -0.83
CA PHE A 58 10.57 -0.72 0.22
C PHE A 58 9.66 -1.80 -0.36
N THR A 59 8.85 -1.47 -1.36
CA THR A 59 7.91 -2.43 -1.96
C THR A 59 8.62 -3.54 -2.73
N ASP A 60 9.77 -3.26 -3.33
CA ASP A 60 10.57 -4.25 -4.07
C ASP A 60 11.18 -5.31 -3.15
N LYS A 61 11.49 -4.94 -1.90
CA LYS A 61 11.92 -5.91 -0.87
C LYS A 61 10.73 -6.63 -0.24
N LEU A 62 9.61 -5.93 -0.03
CA LEU A 62 8.38 -6.49 0.54
C LEU A 62 7.73 -7.52 -0.40
N LYS A 63 7.76 -7.28 -1.72
CA LYS A 63 7.17 -8.13 -2.73
C LYS A 63 7.64 -9.59 -2.63
N PRO A 64 8.94 -9.92 -2.73
CA PRO A 64 9.41 -11.29 -2.59
C PRO A 64 9.25 -11.81 -1.15
N ARG A 65 9.48 -10.97 -0.14
CA ARG A 65 9.36 -11.38 1.28
C ARG A 65 7.96 -11.88 1.62
N LEU A 66 6.92 -11.23 1.09
CA LEU A 66 5.52 -11.52 1.36
C LEU A 66 4.81 -12.23 0.19
N LYS A 67 5.57 -12.60 -0.85
CA LYS A 67 5.06 -13.23 -2.07
C LYS A 67 3.91 -12.44 -2.72
N LEU A 68 4.02 -11.11 -2.74
CA LEU A 68 2.99 -10.26 -3.33
C LEU A 68 3.00 -10.37 -4.86
N ASP A 69 1.83 -10.38 -5.48
CA ASP A 69 1.69 -10.44 -6.94
C ASP A 69 2.04 -9.08 -7.58
N PHE A 70 1.50 -8.01 -7.00
CA PHE A 70 1.59 -6.66 -7.54
C PHE A 70 2.01 -5.63 -6.49
N THR A 71 2.78 -4.63 -6.93
CA THR A 71 3.18 -3.49 -6.12
C THR A 71 3.14 -2.20 -6.93
N ARG A 72 2.78 -1.09 -6.28
CA ARG A 72 2.83 0.26 -6.86
C ARG A 72 3.27 1.25 -5.78
N ALA A 73 4.32 2.01 -6.04
CA ALA A 73 4.85 3.03 -5.14
C ALA A 73 5.55 4.16 -5.90
N ASN A 74 5.93 5.23 -5.20
CA ASN A 74 6.70 6.33 -5.79
C ASN A 74 8.18 5.94 -5.97
N THR A 75 8.85 6.47 -6.98
CA THR A 75 10.28 6.19 -7.20
C THR A 75 11.12 7.37 -6.75
N LEU A 76 12.01 7.18 -5.78
CA LEU A 76 13.00 8.19 -5.43
C LEU A 76 14.08 8.22 -6.50
N GLU A 77 14.47 9.41 -6.94
CA GLU A 77 15.61 9.58 -7.84
C GLU A 77 16.92 9.45 -7.06
N ILE A 78 17.77 8.52 -7.50
CA ILE A 78 19.10 8.27 -6.94
C ILE A 78 20.13 8.48 -8.05
N VAL A 79 21.13 9.31 -7.79
CA VAL A 79 22.27 9.55 -8.69
C VAL A 79 23.54 9.45 -7.85
N ASP A 80 24.53 8.70 -8.34
CA ASP A 80 25.81 8.46 -7.66
C ASP A 80 25.65 7.98 -6.21
N GLY A 81 24.68 7.09 -5.98
CA GLY A 81 24.39 6.54 -4.65
C GLY A 81 23.70 7.51 -3.68
N LYS A 82 23.28 8.70 -4.13
CA LYS A 82 22.65 9.72 -3.29
C LYS A 82 21.24 10.08 -3.74
N LEU A 83 20.37 10.38 -2.79
CA LEU A 83 19.04 10.90 -3.05
C LEU A 83 19.14 12.32 -3.63
N THR A 84 18.52 12.56 -4.79
CA THR A 84 18.53 13.89 -5.41
C THR A 84 17.52 14.85 -4.79
N GLY A 85 16.56 14.32 -4.02
CA GLY A 85 15.41 15.05 -3.51
C GLY A 85 14.22 15.11 -4.47
N ASN A 86 14.25 14.31 -5.56
CA ASN A 86 13.16 14.22 -6.52
C ASN A 86 12.43 12.87 -6.49
N VAL A 87 11.20 12.88 -7.01
CA VAL A 87 10.43 11.67 -7.34
C VAL A 87 10.38 11.53 -8.85
N VAL A 88 10.73 10.35 -9.36
CA VAL A 88 10.70 10.01 -10.79
C VAL A 88 9.34 9.48 -11.18
N GLY A 89 8.87 9.88 -12.37
CA GLY A 89 7.64 9.40 -12.95
C GLY A 89 6.37 9.93 -12.28
N GLU A 90 5.29 9.18 -12.43
CA GLU A 90 3.98 9.54 -11.90
C GLU A 90 3.92 9.33 -10.39
N ILE A 91 3.45 10.35 -9.66
CA ILE A 91 3.24 10.26 -8.22
C ILE A 91 1.99 9.42 -7.93
N VAL A 92 2.15 8.40 -7.08
CA VAL A 92 1.08 7.54 -6.56
C VAL A 92 0.19 8.31 -5.58
N ASN A 93 -0.69 9.13 -6.14
CA ASN A 93 -1.74 9.87 -5.43
C ASN A 93 -3.05 9.06 -5.36
N ALA A 94 -4.08 9.62 -4.74
CA ALA A 94 -5.37 8.93 -4.55
C ALA A 94 -6.01 8.42 -5.87
N ASP A 95 -5.89 9.20 -6.95
CA ASP A 95 -6.41 8.81 -8.28
C ASP A 95 -5.59 7.67 -8.88
N VAL A 96 -4.26 7.75 -8.81
CA VAL A 96 -3.37 6.65 -9.24
C VAL A 96 -3.63 5.39 -8.43
N LYS A 97 -3.87 5.51 -7.11
CA LYS A 97 -4.22 4.35 -6.28
C LYS A 97 -5.50 3.67 -6.75
N ALA A 98 -6.56 4.44 -6.95
CA ALA A 98 -7.84 3.94 -7.44
C ALA A 98 -7.74 3.34 -8.84
N ARG A 99 -6.95 3.96 -9.72
CA ARG A 99 -6.68 3.45 -11.07
C ARG A 99 -5.88 2.13 -11.01
N THR A 100 -4.88 2.04 -10.15
CA THR A 100 -4.06 0.82 -9.98
C THR A 100 -4.91 -0.39 -9.61
N VAL A 101 -5.90 -0.22 -8.72
CA VAL A 101 -6.81 -1.34 -8.38
C VAL A 101 -7.60 -1.80 -9.60
N ARG A 102 -8.14 -0.87 -10.40
CA ARG A 102 -8.88 -1.23 -11.62
C ARG A 102 -7.99 -1.93 -12.65
N GLU A 103 -6.80 -1.39 -12.89
CA GLU A 103 -5.82 -1.96 -13.83
C GLU A 103 -5.43 -3.40 -13.43
N VAL A 104 -5.22 -3.65 -12.13
CA VAL A 104 -4.88 -5.00 -11.65
C VAL A 104 -6.08 -5.95 -11.72
N CYS A 105 -7.28 -5.49 -11.34
CA CYS A 105 -8.51 -6.27 -11.50
C CYS A 105 -8.72 -6.69 -12.96
N GLU A 106 -8.58 -5.75 -13.90
CA GLU A 106 -8.64 -6.03 -15.34
C GLU A 106 -7.58 -7.05 -15.77
N GLN A 107 -6.33 -6.88 -15.32
CA GLN A 107 -5.22 -7.79 -15.64
C GLN A 107 -5.47 -9.24 -15.20
N ILE A 108 -6.17 -9.45 -14.08
CA ILE A 108 -6.48 -10.78 -13.55
C ILE A 108 -7.88 -11.28 -13.93
N GLY A 109 -8.64 -10.51 -14.71
CA GLY A 109 -10.01 -10.87 -15.11
C GLY A 109 -11.04 -10.82 -13.98
N ALA A 110 -10.84 -9.97 -12.98
CA ALA A 110 -11.76 -9.76 -11.86
C ALA A 110 -12.55 -8.44 -12.02
N ASP A 111 -13.79 -8.41 -11.56
CA ASP A 111 -14.54 -7.17 -11.40
C ASP A 111 -14.05 -6.42 -10.15
N PRO A 112 -13.88 -5.08 -10.16
CA PRO A 112 -13.46 -4.34 -8.98
C PRO A 112 -14.39 -4.50 -7.76
N SER A 113 -15.68 -4.83 -7.97
CA SER A 113 -16.60 -5.19 -6.88
C SER A 113 -16.23 -6.50 -6.16
N GLN A 114 -15.34 -7.31 -6.72
CA GLN A 114 -14.77 -8.50 -6.07
C GLN A 114 -13.48 -8.18 -5.29
N ALA A 115 -12.97 -6.95 -5.41
CA ALA A 115 -11.77 -6.54 -4.68
C ALA A 115 -12.07 -6.24 -3.21
N ILE A 116 -11.07 -6.52 -2.37
CA ILE A 116 -11.02 -6.10 -0.97
C ILE A 116 -9.89 -5.07 -0.85
N VAL A 117 -10.20 -3.86 -0.38
CA VAL A 117 -9.21 -2.80 -0.20
C VAL A 117 -9.11 -2.41 1.26
N MET A 118 -7.89 -2.43 1.81
CA MET A 118 -7.61 -1.99 3.18
C MET A 118 -6.75 -0.72 3.19
N GLY A 119 -7.11 0.26 4.01
CA GLY A 119 -6.39 1.55 4.11
C GLY A 119 -6.65 2.29 5.42
N ASP A 120 -5.80 3.27 5.72
CA ASP A 120 -5.86 4.04 6.98
C ASP A 120 -5.97 5.56 6.74
N GLY A 121 -5.56 6.03 5.57
CA GLY A 121 -5.44 7.43 5.21
C GLY A 121 -6.56 7.94 4.29
N SER A 122 -6.81 9.25 4.34
CA SER A 122 -7.79 9.88 3.44
C SER A 122 -7.38 9.80 1.96
N ASN A 123 -6.10 9.59 1.68
CA ASN A 123 -5.58 9.32 0.34
C ASN A 123 -5.94 7.92 -0.20
N ASP A 124 -6.47 7.03 0.63
CA ASP A 124 -6.92 5.70 0.23
C ASP A 124 -8.41 5.66 -0.13
N LEU A 125 -9.19 6.66 0.30
CA LEU A 125 -10.64 6.72 0.12
C LEU A 125 -11.08 6.49 -1.33
N LYS A 126 -10.39 7.08 -2.31
CA LYS A 126 -10.70 6.89 -3.72
C LYS A 126 -10.51 5.45 -4.17
N MET A 127 -9.49 4.76 -3.64
CA MET A 127 -9.21 3.34 -3.93
C MET A 127 -10.20 2.42 -3.21
N MET A 128 -10.52 2.75 -1.96
CA MET A 128 -11.53 2.05 -1.16
C MET A 128 -12.91 2.09 -1.82
N ALA A 129 -13.29 3.23 -2.40
CA ALA A 129 -14.57 3.39 -3.09
C ALA A 129 -14.70 2.58 -4.40
N VAL A 130 -13.60 2.02 -4.92
CA VAL A 130 -13.64 1.15 -6.10
C VAL A 130 -13.98 -0.29 -5.74
N ALA A 131 -13.66 -0.70 -4.52
CA ALA A 131 -13.76 -2.08 -4.06
C ALA A 131 -15.17 -2.42 -3.58
N GLY A 132 -15.57 -3.69 -3.71
CA GLY A 132 -16.84 -4.15 -3.12
C GLY A 132 -16.78 -4.24 -1.60
N LEU A 133 -15.60 -4.51 -1.03
CA LEU A 133 -15.35 -4.44 0.40
C LEU A 133 -14.17 -3.51 0.70
N SER A 134 -14.40 -2.53 1.55
CA SER A 134 -13.34 -1.65 2.05
C SER A 134 -13.18 -1.73 3.56
N VAL A 135 -11.93 -1.84 4.02
CA VAL A 135 -11.58 -1.97 5.44
C VAL A 135 -10.74 -0.77 5.87
N ALA A 136 -11.28 0.03 6.78
CA ALA A 136 -10.54 1.05 7.50
C ALA A 136 -9.69 0.41 8.61
N PHE A 137 -8.39 0.25 8.42
CA PHE A 137 -7.50 -0.34 9.43
C PHE A 137 -6.85 0.74 10.29
N ARG A 138 -7.20 0.80 11.59
CA ARG A 138 -6.72 1.81 12.56
C ARG A 138 -6.76 3.25 12.00
N ALA A 139 -7.79 3.53 11.22
CA ALA A 139 -7.83 4.67 10.32
C ALA A 139 -8.31 5.96 10.99
N LYS A 140 -8.09 7.10 10.31
CA LYS A 140 -8.65 8.40 10.73
C LYS A 140 -10.19 8.36 10.74
N PRO A 141 -10.88 9.18 11.57
CA PRO A 141 -12.35 9.19 11.63
C PRO A 141 -13.03 9.32 10.27
N VAL A 142 -12.52 10.19 9.40
CA VAL A 142 -13.05 10.40 8.04
C VAL A 142 -12.99 9.14 7.17
N VAL A 143 -11.99 8.29 7.37
CA VAL A 143 -11.82 7.04 6.62
C VAL A 143 -12.76 5.98 7.16
N ARG A 144 -12.86 5.88 8.49
CA ARG A 144 -13.79 4.96 9.17
C ARG A 144 -15.25 5.21 8.79
N ALA A 145 -15.63 6.47 8.61
CA ALA A 145 -16.99 6.85 8.24
C ALA A 145 -17.36 6.50 6.78
N GLN A 146 -16.38 6.21 5.92
CA GLN A 146 -16.59 5.95 4.49
C GLN A 146 -16.26 4.50 4.10
N ALA A 147 -15.59 3.75 4.97
CA ALA A 147 -15.27 2.34 4.73
C ALA A 147 -16.46 1.43 5.03
N SER A 148 -16.52 0.26 4.40
CA SER A 148 -17.54 -0.76 4.66
C SER A 148 -17.44 -1.28 6.10
N VAL A 149 -16.22 -1.49 6.58
CA VAL A 149 -15.92 -1.95 7.95
C VAL A 149 -14.68 -1.25 8.51
N ALA A 150 -14.55 -1.19 9.83
CA ALA A 150 -13.41 -0.58 10.51
C ALA A 150 -12.78 -1.51 11.54
N PHE A 151 -11.48 -1.76 11.41
CA PHE A 151 -10.68 -2.58 12.31
C PHE A 151 -9.87 -1.69 13.24
N ASN A 152 -10.41 -1.43 14.44
CA ASN A 152 -9.77 -0.56 15.43
C ASN A 152 -8.96 -1.33 16.48
N HIS A 153 -9.36 -2.56 16.79
CA HIS A 153 -8.81 -3.34 17.92
C HIS A 153 -8.27 -4.71 17.52
N VAL A 154 -8.37 -5.08 16.24
CA VAL A 154 -7.89 -6.36 15.70
C VAL A 154 -6.69 -6.14 14.76
N GLY A 155 -6.01 -7.24 14.40
CA GLY A 155 -5.02 -7.27 13.34
C GLY A 155 -5.66 -7.26 11.95
N LEU A 156 -4.82 -7.24 10.91
CA LEU A 156 -5.27 -7.35 9.51
C LEU A 156 -5.95 -8.69 9.23
N ASP A 157 -5.54 -9.75 9.92
CA ASP A 157 -6.14 -11.08 9.88
C ASP A 157 -7.57 -11.16 10.43
N GLY A 158 -8.06 -10.09 11.09
CA GLY A 158 -9.49 -9.94 11.35
C GLY A 158 -10.34 -10.02 10.08
N LEU A 159 -9.75 -9.79 8.90
CA LEU A 159 -10.38 -9.96 7.60
C LEU A 159 -10.91 -11.38 7.39
N LEU A 160 -10.18 -12.39 7.87
CA LEU A 160 -10.51 -13.80 7.68
C LEU A 160 -11.83 -14.17 8.36
N ASN A 161 -12.22 -13.44 9.41
CA ASN A 161 -13.45 -13.67 10.16
C ASN A 161 -14.68 -13.03 9.48
N LEU A 162 -14.51 -12.29 8.39
CA LEU A 162 -15.63 -11.70 7.62
C LEU A 162 -16.22 -12.68 6.61
N PHE A 163 -15.53 -13.78 6.33
CA PHE A 163 -15.95 -14.77 5.34
C PHE A 163 -16.28 -16.09 6.03
N PRO A 164 -17.33 -16.81 5.58
CA PRO A 164 -17.65 -18.12 6.11
C PRO A 164 -16.53 -19.12 5.82
N HIS A 165 -16.32 -20.04 6.75
CA HIS A 165 -15.37 -21.16 6.63
C HIS A 165 -15.94 -22.31 5.81
#